data_AF-A0A938R5U1-F1
#
_entry.id   AF-A0A938R5U1-F1
#
_cell.length_a   1.000
_cell.length_b   1.000
_cell.length_c   1.000
_cell.angle_alpha   90.00
_cell.angle_beta   90.00
_cell.angle_gamma   90.00
#
_symmetry.space_group_name_H-M   'P 1'
#
loop_
_entity.id
_entity.type
_entity.pdbx_description
1 polymer ?
#
loop_
_entity_poly.entity_id
_entity_poly.type
_entity_poly.pdbx_seq_one_letter_code
_entity_poly.pdbx_strand_id
1 'polypeptide(L)'
;MFIPLLQAAAVFPVAGWALDRPTAGTLLFDCHHGDIFVLKATGLAAAPVDEPAAPAGIHLEAALTPPREMTAQLEGLAAHHTLALGGSREPAGELTLRPLLAAAHVPPARLFIYAEASTLTVRPGPEGRVTITVTADFKARQIPCQEADLVIHLDKAAAAQFCSFLLRRARSGW
;
A
#
# COMPACT_ATOMS: atom_id res chain seq x y z
N MET A 1 11.59 -1.38 -5.04
CA MET A 1 11.01 -1.91 -6.29
C MET A 1 9.78 -1.10 -6.68
N PHE A 2 9.41 -1.11 -7.96
CA PHE A 2 8.27 -0.35 -8.49
C PHE A 2 7.19 -1.30 -9.01
N ILE A 3 5.96 -1.12 -8.55
CA ILE A 3 4.81 -1.93 -8.99
C ILE A 3 3.85 -1.01 -9.75
N PRO A 4 3.43 -1.34 -10.98
CA PRO A 4 2.42 -0.58 -11.70
C PRO A 4 1.14 -0.41 -10.88
N LEU A 5 0.72 0.85 -10.70
CA LEU A 5 -0.47 1.20 -9.94
C LEU A 5 -1.56 1.61 -10.93
N LEU A 6 -2.64 0.83 -10.96
CA LEU A 6 -3.78 1.05 -11.85
C LEU A 6 -4.74 2.07 -11.25
N GLN A 7 -4.97 1.97 -9.95
CA GLN A 7 -5.84 2.88 -9.21
C GLN A 7 -5.26 3.14 -7.82
N ALA A 8 -5.42 4.37 -7.34
CA ALA A 8 -5.26 4.71 -5.95
C ALA A 8 -6.36 5.68 -5.55
N ALA A 9 -7.06 5.34 -4.48
CA ALA A 9 -8.07 6.17 -3.86
C ALA A 9 -7.95 6.08 -2.34
N ALA A 10 -8.19 7.18 -1.65
CA ALA A 10 -8.35 7.20 -0.22
C ALA A 10 -9.45 8.17 0.17
N VAL A 11 -10.30 7.79 1.11
CA VAL A 11 -11.39 8.63 1.60
C VAL A 11 -11.28 8.70 3.12
N PHE A 12 -11.17 9.92 3.65
CA PHE A 12 -11.02 10.20 5.07
C PHE A 12 -12.15 11.13 5.55
N PRO A 13 -13.35 10.59 5.85
CA PRO A 13 -14.50 11.41 6.26
C PRO A 13 -14.19 12.29 7.48
N VAL A 14 -13.50 11.71 8.47
CA VAL A 14 -13.04 12.40 9.69
C VAL A 14 -12.19 13.65 9.44
N ALA A 15 -11.56 13.74 8.26
CA ALA A 15 -10.76 14.88 7.85
C ALA A 15 -11.47 15.76 6.79
N GLY A 16 -12.55 15.27 6.18
CA GLY A 16 -13.25 15.94 5.08
C GLY A 16 -12.48 15.92 3.76
N TRP A 17 -11.59 14.94 3.54
CA TRP A 17 -10.76 14.86 2.34
C TRP A 17 -10.76 13.48 1.69
N ALA A 18 -10.68 13.48 0.37
CA ALA A 18 -10.29 12.32 -0.42
C ALA A 18 -9.02 12.62 -1.21
N LEU A 19 -8.29 11.54 -1.49
CA LEU A 19 -7.20 11.53 -2.46
C LEU A 19 -7.53 10.53 -3.55
N ASP A 20 -7.31 10.91 -4.79
CA ASP A 20 -7.46 10.04 -5.93
C ASP A 20 -6.31 10.20 -6.88
N ARG A 21 -6.00 9.14 -7.63
CA ARG A 21 -5.06 9.24 -8.74
C ARG A 21 -5.83 9.18 -10.05
N PRO A 22 -5.89 10.27 -10.83
CA PRO A 22 -6.68 10.30 -12.07
C PRO A 22 -6.02 9.54 -13.22
N THR A 23 -4.73 9.16 -13.09
CA THR A 23 -3.96 8.46 -14.11
C THR A 23 -3.15 7.31 -13.51
N ALA A 24 -2.77 6.36 -14.36
CA ALA A 24 -1.89 5.27 -13.97
C ALA A 24 -0.60 5.78 -13.30
N GLY A 25 -0.05 4.98 -12.40
CA GLY A 25 1.06 5.38 -11.58
C GLY A 25 1.96 4.23 -11.18
N THR A 26 2.65 4.46 -10.07
CA THR A 26 3.56 3.47 -9.52
C THR A 26 3.42 3.46 -8.01
N LEU A 27 3.32 2.25 -7.48
CA LEU A 27 3.47 1.95 -6.07
C LEU A 27 4.94 1.61 -5.83
N LEU A 28 5.64 2.49 -5.13
CA LEU A 28 7.00 2.22 -4.66
C LEU A 28 6.91 1.27 -3.47
N PHE A 29 7.69 0.20 -3.48
CA PHE A 29 7.91 -0.65 -2.32
C PHE A 29 9.41 -0.67 -1.97
N ASP A 30 9.80 -0.04 -0.87
CA ASP A 30 11.21 0.18 -0.51
C ASP A 30 11.45 0.03 1.00
N CYS A 31 12.72 -0.01 1.42
CA CYS A 31 13.12 -0.03 2.83
C CYS A 31 13.67 1.35 3.25
N HIS A 32 13.03 1.97 4.23
CA HIS A 32 13.50 3.18 4.92
C HIS A 32 14.08 2.80 6.29
N HIS A 33 15.25 3.34 6.64
CA HIS A 33 15.86 3.19 7.97
C HIS A 33 16.06 1.73 8.45
N GLY A 34 16.49 0.84 7.55
CA GLY A 34 17.03 -0.49 7.87
C GLY A 34 15.99 -1.59 8.11
N ASP A 35 14.88 -1.29 8.79
CA ASP A 35 13.88 -2.30 9.17
C ASP A 35 12.42 -1.88 8.91
N ILE A 36 12.18 -0.67 8.41
CA ILE A 36 10.83 -0.21 8.05
C ILE A 36 10.67 -0.24 6.53
N PHE A 37 9.68 -0.99 6.06
CA PHE A 37 9.35 -1.04 4.65
C PHE A 37 8.18 -0.13 4.34
N VAL A 38 8.20 0.48 3.17
CA VAL A 38 7.25 1.52 2.78
C VAL A 38 6.61 1.16 1.47
N LEU A 39 5.27 1.07 1.46
CA LEU A 39 4.47 1.16 0.25
C LEU A 39 4.05 2.62 0.06
N LYS A 40 4.50 3.25 -1.03
CA LYS A 40 4.24 4.68 -1.30
C LYS A 40 3.59 4.89 -2.66
N ALA A 41 2.47 5.62 -2.67
CA ALA A 41 1.85 6.14 -3.89
C ALA A 41 1.90 7.68 -3.86
N THR A 42 2.46 8.28 -4.91
CA THR A 42 2.63 9.73 -5.07
C THR A 42 1.67 10.31 -6.11
N GLY A 43 1.78 11.60 -6.42
CA GLY A 43 1.06 12.23 -7.54
C GLY A 43 -0.47 12.12 -7.43
N LEU A 44 -0.98 12.19 -6.21
CA LEU A 44 -2.41 12.14 -5.92
C LEU A 44 -3.02 13.54 -6.05
N ALA A 45 -4.24 13.62 -6.57
CA ALA A 45 -5.07 14.79 -6.44
C ALA A 45 -5.79 14.73 -5.09
N ALA A 46 -5.96 15.88 -4.43
CA ALA A 46 -6.70 15.97 -3.19
C ALA A 46 -7.93 16.85 -3.39
N ALA A 47 -9.08 16.35 -2.95
CA ALA A 47 -10.36 17.04 -3.03
C ALA A 47 -11.10 16.98 -1.69
N PRO A 48 -11.82 18.05 -1.30
CA PRO A 48 -12.73 17.96 -0.18
C PRO A 48 -13.86 16.97 -0.49
N VAL A 49 -14.38 16.31 0.54
CA VAL A 49 -15.55 15.44 0.43
C VAL A 49 -16.60 15.79 1.46
N ASP A 50 -17.86 15.72 1.06
CA ASP A 50 -19.01 15.84 1.95
C ASP A 50 -19.29 14.49 2.63
N GLU A 51 -19.68 14.52 3.92
CA GLU A 51 -20.02 13.30 4.63
C GLU A 51 -21.40 12.75 4.23
N PRO A 52 -21.59 11.41 4.16
CA PRO A 52 -20.58 10.35 4.21
C PRO A 52 -20.31 9.78 2.80
N ALA A 53 -19.10 9.98 2.27
CA ALA A 53 -18.61 9.21 1.13
C ALA A 53 -18.04 7.87 1.63
N ALA A 54 -18.68 6.75 1.26
CA ALA A 54 -18.22 5.39 1.55
C ALA A 54 -17.69 4.71 0.28
N PRO A 55 -16.69 3.81 0.38
CA PRO A 55 -16.03 3.34 1.60
C PRO A 55 -14.87 4.25 2.06
N ALA A 56 -14.73 4.39 3.39
CA ALA A 56 -13.62 5.09 4.03
C ALA A 56 -12.38 4.18 4.15
N GLY A 57 -11.19 4.77 4.02
CA GLY A 57 -9.91 4.06 4.07
C GLY A 57 -9.07 4.28 2.82
N ILE A 58 -8.06 3.44 2.63
CA ILE A 58 -7.16 3.47 1.46
C ILE A 58 -7.46 2.26 0.58
N HIS A 59 -7.57 2.47 -0.73
CA HIS A 59 -7.83 1.46 -1.74
C HIS A 59 -6.84 1.63 -2.90
N LEU A 60 -6.03 0.61 -3.12
CA LEU A 60 -5.06 0.56 -4.22
C LEU A 60 -5.33 -0.67 -5.08
N GLU A 61 -5.24 -0.49 -6.40
CA GLU A 61 -5.21 -1.60 -7.35
C GLU A 61 -3.87 -1.56 -8.09
N ALA A 62 -3.11 -2.63 -8.00
CA ALA A 62 -1.80 -2.75 -8.63
C ALA A 62 -1.77 -3.92 -9.60
N ALA A 63 -1.10 -3.73 -10.74
CA ALA A 63 -0.79 -4.81 -11.66
C ALA A 63 0.59 -5.39 -11.30
N LEU A 64 0.66 -6.70 -11.18
CA LEU A 64 1.93 -7.41 -11.01
C LEU A 64 2.65 -7.44 -12.36
N THR A 65 3.97 -7.24 -12.33
CA THR A 65 4.82 -7.45 -13.51
C THR A 65 4.81 -8.91 -13.93
N PRO A 66 5.26 -9.24 -15.17
CA PRO A 66 5.33 -10.62 -15.63
C PRO A 66 5.99 -11.56 -14.60
N PRO A 67 5.47 -12.78 -14.39
CA PRO A 67 5.88 -13.67 -13.30
C PRO A 67 7.39 -13.81 -13.09
N ARG A 68 8.16 -13.94 -14.18
CA ARG A 68 9.62 -14.06 -14.14
C ARG A 68 10.29 -12.80 -13.61
N GLU A 69 9.82 -11.63 -14.05
CA GLU A 69 10.35 -10.33 -13.62
C GLU A 69 10.00 -10.06 -12.15
N MET A 70 8.73 -10.26 -11.78
CA MET A 70 8.25 -10.11 -10.41
C MET A 70 9.04 -11.02 -9.45
N THR A 71 9.24 -12.28 -9.83
CA THR A 71 10.04 -13.24 -9.04
C THR A 71 11.46 -12.73 -8.81
N ALA A 72 12.15 -12.31 -9.87
CA ALA A 72 13.52 -11.81 -9.76
C ALA A 72 13.62 -10.53 -8.90
N GLN A 73 12.66 -9.61 -9.04
CA GLN A 73 12.61 -8.38 -8.25
C GLN A 73 12.38 -8.66 -6.76
N LEU A 74 11.45 -9.57 -6.43
CA LEU A 74 11.14 -9.95 -5.05
C LEU A 74 12.29 -10.70 -4.39
N GLU A 75 12.91 -11.65 -5.09
CA GLU A 75 14.08 -12.39 -4.58
C GLU A 75 15.28 -11.46 -4.37
N GLY A 76 15.53 -10.53 -5.30
CA GLY A 76 16.57 -9.51 -5.17
C GLY A 76 16.34 -8.57 -3.98
N LEU A 77 15.13 -8.05 -3.82
CA LEU A 77 14.75 -7.21 -2.68
C LEU A 77 14.93 -7.97 -1.36
N ALA A 78 14.45 -9.21 -1.30
CA ALA A 78 14.53 -10.04 -0.11
C ALA A 78 15.98 -10.37 0.27
N ALA A 79 16.81 -10.71 -0.71
CA ALA A 79 18.23 -10.94 -0.47
C ALA A 79 18.93 -9.67 0.02
N HIS A 80 18.65 -8.52 -0.61
CA HIS A 80 19.27 -7.25 -0.24
C HIS A 80 18.95 -6.82 1.20
N HIS A 81 17.73 -7.04 1.67
CA HIS A 81 17.31 -6.65 3.02
C HIS A 81 17.22 -7.80 4.03
N THR A 82 17.72 -8.98 3.66
CA THR A 82 17.67 -10.20 4.52
C THR A 82 16.23 -10.50 4.99
N LEU A 83 15.26 -10.41 4.09
CA LEU A 83 13.88 -10.80 4.37
C LEU A 83 13.76 -12.33 4.36
N ALA A 84 13.25 -12.88 5.46
CA ALA A 84 12.95 -14.30 5.56
C ALA A 84 11.66 -14.61 4.78
N LEU A 85 11.77 -14.85 3.47
CA LEU A 85 10.65 -15.25 2.64
C LEU A 85 10.16 -16.63 3.09
N GLY A 86 9.04 -16.65 3.79
CA GLY A 86 8.39 -17.87 4.25
C GLY A 86 7.47 -18.48 3.19
N GLY A 87 7.25 -19.79 3.29
CA GLY A 87 6.04 -20.42 2.76
C GLY A 87 4.89 -20.11 3.72
N SER A 88 4.07 -19.09 3.42
CA SER A 88 2.91 -18.79 4.26
C SER A 88 1.98 -20.01 4.28
N ARG A 89 1.64 -20.48 5.48
CA ARG A 89 0.61 -21.51 5.72
C ARG A 89 -0.82 -21.00 5.50
N GLU A 90 -1.00 -19.70 5.25
CA GLU A 90 -2.33 -19.14 4.99
C GLU A 90 -2.90 -19.65 3.65
N PRO A 91 -4.19 -20.04 3.62
CA PRO A 91 -4.87 -20.48 2.42
C PRO A 91 -4.80 -19.41 1.33
N ALA A 92 -4.71 -19.84 0.09
CA ALA A 92 -4.24 -19.08 -1.07
C ALA A 92 -5.07 -17.87 -1.54
N GLY A 93 -5.97 -17.33 -0.71
CA GLY A 93 -6.97 -16.35 -1.15
C GLY A 93 -6.71 -14.89 -0.75
N GLU A 94 -6.06 -14.63 0.38
CA GLU A 94 -5.97 -13.29 0.96
C GLU A 94 -4.78 -13.22 1.92
N LEU A 95 -4.14 -12.05 2.01
CA LEU A 95 -3.14 -11.74 3.03
C LEU A 95 -3.67 -10.62 3.91
N THR A 96 -3.61 -10.79 5.23
CA THR A 96 -3.91 -9.71 6.19
C THR A 96 -2.66 -9.37 7.00
N LEU A 97 -2.31 -8.09 7.02
CA LEU A 97 -1.18 -7.53 7.75
C LEU A 97 -1.64 -6.44 8.72
N ARG A 98 -0.78 -6.14 9.69
CA ARG A 98 -0.91 -4.99 10.58
C ARG A 98 0.23 -4.02 10.28
N PRO A 99 -0.01 -2.95 9.50
CA PRO A 99 0.99 -1.91 9.28
C PRO A 99 1.38 -1.22 10.59
N LEU A 100 2.61 -0.74 10.66
CA LEU A 100 3.08 0.16 11.74
C LEU A 100 2.40 1.54 11.64
N LEU A 101 2.14 1.97 10.40
CA LEU A 101 1.52 3.26 10.09
C LEU A 101 0.86 3.17 8.73
N ALA A 102 -0.33 3.70 8.59
CA ALA A 102 -0.91 4.10 7.30
C ALA A 102 -1.17 5.60 7.35
N ALA A 103 -0.73 6.34 6.35
CA ALA A 103 -0.82 7.79 6.35
C ALA A 103 -1.06 8.38 4.96
N ALA A 104 -1.58 9.60 4.94
CA ALA A 104 -1.77 10.44 3.77
C ALA A 104 -1.36 11.88 4.06
N HIS A 105 -0.78 12.53 3.06
CA HIS A 105 -0.50 13.96 3.10
C HIS A 105 -1.48 14.72 2.20
N VAL A 106 -2.05 15.81 2.71
CA VAL A 106 -2.99 16.68 1.98
C VAL A 106 -2.47 18.12 2.00
N PRO A 107 -1.63 18.51 1.01
CA PRO A 107 -1.00 19.84 0.96
C PRO A 107 -1.97 21.03 0.99
N PRO A 108 -3.11 21.01 0.25
CA PRO A 108 -4.03 22.15 0.25
C PRO A 108 -4.57 22.52 1.64
N ALA A 109 -4.67 21.52 2.54
CA ALA A 109 -5.16 21.69 3.90
C ALA A 109 -4.05 21.63 4.97
N ARG A 110 -2.79 21.41 4.57
CA ARG A 110 -1.66 21.13 5.48
C ARG A 110 -2.00 20.01 6.47
N LEU A 111 -2.64 18.94 5.99
CA LEU A 111 -3.03 17.82 6.84
C LEU A 111 -2.11 16.63 6.66
N PHE A 112 -1.85 15.97 7.78
CA PHE A 112 -1.33 14.62 7.86
C PHE A 112 -2.40 13.76 8.52
N ILE A 113 -2.94 12.84 7.73
CA ILE A 113 -3.98 11.90 8.13
C ILE A 113 -3.30 10.55 8.36
N TYR A 114 -3.52 9.90 9.49
CA TYR A 114 -2.75 8.73 9.88
C TYR A 114 -3.48 7.77 10.81
N ALA A 115 -3.03 6.52 10.80
CA ALA A 115 -3.45 5.47 11.72
C ALA A 115 -2.28 4.52 12.02
N GLU A 116 -1.97 4.34 13.31
CA GLU A 116 -0.96 3.38 13.80
C GLU A 116 -1.58 1.99 14.06
N ALA A 117 -2.89 1.94 14.28
CA ALA A 117 -3.67 0.72 14.40
C ALA A 117 -4.54 0.55 13.15
N SER A 118 -3.95 0.01 12.09
CA SER A 118 -4.65 -0.25 10.83
C SER A 118 -4.62 -1.73 10.47
N THR A 119 -5.57 -2.15 9.63
CA THR A 119 -5.57 -3.48 9.00
C THR A 119 -5.34 -3.29 7.51
N LEU A 120 -4.31 -3.95 6.98
CA LEU A 120 -4.07 -4.03 5.55
C LEU A 120 -4.47 -5.41 5.04
N THR A 121 -5.31 -5.42 4.02
CA THR A 121 -5.73 -6.62 3.31
C THR A 121 -5.23 -6.58 1.88
N VAL A 122 -4.59 -7.66 1.43
CA VAL A 122 -4.21 -7.88 0.03
C VAL A 122 -5.02 -9.03 -0.54
N ARG A 123 -5.76 -8.77 -1.62
CA ARG A 123 -6.53 -9.77 -2.34
C ARG A 123 -6.01 -9.93 -3.77
N PRO A 124 -5.87 -11.15 -4.28
CA PRO A 124 -5.60 -11.38 -5.68
C PRO A 124 -6.81 -10.95 -6.51
N GLY A 125 -6.54 -10.29 -7.62
CA GLY A 125 -7.50 -9.99 -8.68
C GLY A 125 -7.24 -10.85 -9.93
N PRO A 126 -8.06 -10.65 -10.98
CA PRO A 126 -7.84 -11.29 -12.27
C PRO A 126 -6.53 -10.82 -12.91
N GLU A 127 -5.98 -11.63 -13.82
CA GLU A 127 -4.89 -11.23 -14.73
C GLU A 127 -3.65 -10.64 -14.04
N GLY A 128 -3.22 -11.25 -12.92
CA GLY A 128 -2.05 -10.77 -12.20
C GLY A 128 -2.25 -9.42 -11.52
N ARG A 129 -3.47 -9.07 -11.14
CA ARG A 129 -3.76 -7.88 -10.33
C ARG A 129 -3.80 -8.22 -8.85
N VAL A 130 -3.60 -7.20 -8.01
CA VAL A 130 -3.85 -7.27 -6.57
C VAL A 130 -4.58 -6.00 -6.11
N THR A 131 -5.52 -6.18 -5.21
CA THR A 131 -6.18 -5.09 -4.50
C THR A 131 -5.60 -5.01 -3.10
N ILE A 132 -5.18 -3.82 -2.69
CA ILE A 132 -4.69 -3.52 -1.34
C ILE A 132 -5.68 -2.56 -0.70
N THR A 133 -6.27 -2.97 0.41
CA THR A 133 -7.20 -2.15 1.18
C THR A 133 -6.64 -1.91 2.57
N VAL A 134 -6.68 -0.67 3.06
CA VAL A 134 -6.35 -0.33 4.44
C VAL A 134 -7.55 0.28 5.12
N THR A 135 -7.97 -0.33 6.23
CA THR A 135 -9.03 0.16 7.10
C THR A 135 -8.48 0.50 8.48
N ALA A 136 -8.93 1.63 9.02
CA ALA A 136 -8.54 2.11 10.34
C ALA A 136 -9.44 3.25 10.80
N ASP A 137 -9.37 3.55 12.09
CA ASP A 137 -9.85 4.81 12.65
C ASP A 137 -8.76 5.88 12.44
N PHE A 138 -8.79 6.54 11.29
CA PHE A 138 -7.81 7.57 10.95
C PHE A 138 -7.96 8.81 11.83
N LYS A 139 -6.83 9.44 12.16
CA LYS A 139 -6.73 10.72 12.85
C LYS A 139 -6.09 11.74 11.92
N ALA A 140 -6.34 13.02 12.15
CA ALA A 140 -5.72 14.09 11.37
C ALA A 140 -5.02 15.08 12.30
N ARG A 141 -3.90 15.63 11.84
CA ARG A 141 -3.22 16.77 12.46
C ARG A 141 -2.70 17.73 11.39
N GLN A 142 -2.56 18.99 11.76
CA GLN A 142 -2.00 19.99 10.86
C GLN A 142 -0.48 19.97 10.90
N ILE A 143 0.14 19.71 9.74
CA ILE A 143 1.58 19.84 9.54
C ILE A 143 1.85 20.34 8.10
N PRO A 144 2.94 21.08 7.86
CA PRO A 144 3.37 21.39 6.50
C PRO A 144 3.65 20.10 5.71
N CYS A 145 3.04 19.96 4.55
CA CYS A 145 3.29 18.88 3.61
C CYS A 145 3.41 19.45 2.18
N GLN A 146 4.36 18.92 1.41
CA GLN A 146 4.73 19.45 0.10
C GLN A 146 4.05 18.71 -1.06
N GLU A 147 3.79 17.42 -0.86
CA GLU A 147 3.23 16.53 -1.88
C GLU A 147 2.03 15.77 -1.31
N ALA A 148 1.05 15.51 -2.16
CA ALA A 148 -0.05 14.61 -1.87
C ALA A 148 0.37 13.16 -2.15
N ASP A 149 0.47 12.36 -1.09
CA ASP A 149 0.89 10.97 -1.17
C ASP A 149 0.13 10.09 -0.16
N LEU A 150 0.24 8.79 -0.36
CA LEU A 150 -0.18 7.74 0.55
C LEU A 150 1.04 6.90 0.91
N VAL A 151 1.17 6.58 2.19
CA VAL A 151 2.31 5.86 2.74
C VAL A 151 1.81 4.79 3.71
N ILE A 152 2.27 3.55 3.53
CA ILE A 152 2.00 2.44 4.43
C ILE A 152 3.34 1.87 4.89
N HIS A 153 3.61 1.96 6.19
CA HIS A 153 4.79 1.40 6.82
C HIS A 153 4.52 -0.02 7.31
N LEU A 154 5.37 -0.95 6.92
CA LEU A 154 5.40 -2.33 7.38
C LEU A 154 6.68 -2.54 8.18
N ASP A 155 6.60 -3.34 9.23
CA ASP A 155 7.82 -3.88 9.82
C ASP A 155 8.42 -4.95 8.88
N LYS A 156 9.63 -5.39 9.21
CA LYS A 156 10.35 -6.40 8.44
C LYS A 156 9.59 -7.73 8.27
N ALA A 157 8.82 -8.15 9.28
CA ALA A 157 8.09 -9.41 9.25
C ALA A 157 6.87 -9.31 8.31
N ALA A 158 6.10 -8.25 8.43
CA ALA A 158 4.97 -7.94 7.55
C ALA A 158 5.43 -7.72 6.11
N ALA A 159 6.58 -7.06 5.89
CA ALA A 159 7.19 -6.91 4.59
C ALA A 159 7.58 -8.26 3.97
N ALA A 160 8.19 -9.16 4.75
CA ALA A 160 8.51 -10.51 4.29
C ALA A 160 7.25 -11.30 3.91
N GLN A 161 6.17 -11.19 4.70
CA GLN A 161 4.88 -11.82 4.39
C GLN A 161 4.26 -11.25 3.10
N PHE A 162 4.31 -9.94 2.91
CA PHE A 162 3.87 -9.28 1.67
C PHE A 162 4.65 -9.80 0.46
N CYS A 163 5.98 -9.83 0.53
CA CYS A 163 6.83 -10.38 -0.52
C CYS A 163 6.51 -11.86 -0.80
N SER A 164 6.39 -12.68 0.24
CA SER A 164 6.04 -14.10 0.11
C SER A 164 4.68 -14.32 -0.56
N PHE A 165 3.70 -13.46 -0.27
CA PHE A 165 2.40 -13.51 -0.93
C PHE A 165 2.53 -13.21 -2.42
N LEU A 166 3.19 -12.11 -2.80
CA LEU A 166 3.40 -11.76 -4.20
C LEU A 166 4.23 -12.80 -4.96
N LEU A 167 5.25 -13.36 -4.30
CA LEU A 167 6.11 -14.39 -4.88
C LEU A 167 5.33 -15.69 -5.15
N ARG A 168 4.45 -16.09 -4.23
CA ARG A 168 3.56 -17.25 -4.46
C ARG A 168 2.69 -17.02 -5.69
N ARG A 169 2.05 -15.84 -5.80
CA ARG A 169 1.23 -15.46 -6.96
C ARG A 169 2.05 -15.49 -8.25
N ALA A 170 3.24 -14.91 -8.26
CA ALA A 170 4.11 -14.96 -9.44
C ALA A 170 4.44 -16.41 -9.83
N ARG A 171 4.81 -17.26 -8.87
CA ARG A 171 5.18 -18.67 -9.13
C ARG A 171 4.01 -19.56 -9.57
N SER A 172 2.77 -19.23 -9.19
CA SER A 172 1.57 -19.90 -9.72
C SER A 172 1.19 -19.43 -11.12
N GLY A 173 1.94 -18.49 -11.72
CA GLY A 173 1.54 -17.85 -12.98
C GLY A 173 0.30 -16.97 -12.79
N TRP A 174 0.19 -16.38 -11.60
CA TRP A 174 -0.93 -15.68 -10.96
C TRP A 174 -1.88 -16.57 -10.17
#